data_AF-A0A0S4IQY8-F1
#
_entry.id   AF-A0A0S4IQY8-F1
#
_cell.length_a   1.000
_cell.length_b   1.000
_cell.length_c   1.000
_cell.angle_alpha   90.00
_cell.angle_beta   90.00
_cell.angle_gamma   90.00
#
_symmetry.space_group_name_H-M   'P 1'
#
loop_
_entity.id
_entity.type
_entity.pdbx_description
1 polymer ?
#
loop_
_entity_poly.entity_id
_entity_poly.type
_entity_poly.pdbx_seq_one_letter_code
_entity_poly.pdbx_strand_id
1 'polypeptide(L)'
;MKQYFLFGFIGAFTFLSVFSVKETIKVGPTKVPEELQELRRKNQDPRRPPWPILHQKVVFMREGKVPHDDIGLLWEQTKYYYPHDWLIPMELSQIIKFTTGSYLQAYVPDPEQFRQEIIDHLEKVHRSEVPDPSGIKMNRDVQELIMMAVHDLKSVDMSVGMTLVPTHT
;
A
#
# COMPACT_ATOMS: atom_id res chain seq x y z
N MET A 1 32.45 2.98 -62.47
CA MET A 1 32.15 4.04 -61.47
C MET A 1 30.69 3.93 -61.00
N LYS A 2 30.37 3.03 -60.05
CA LYS A 2 28.99 2.94 -59.52
C LYS A 2 28.84 2.27 -58.15
N GLN A 3 29.93 2.12 -57.38
CA GLN A 3 29.92 1.32 -56.14
C GLN A 3 30.37 2.09 -54.88
N TYR A 4 30.92 3.29 -55.02
CA TYR A 4 31.34 4.13 -53.89
C TYR A 4 30.23 5.02 -53.30
N PHE A 5 29.08 5.13 -53.97
CA PHE A 5 27.96 5.95 -53.49
C PHE A 5 27.12 5.27 -52.40
N LEU A 6 27.10 3.94 -52.34
CA LEU A 6 26.24 3.20 -51.40
C LEU A 6 26.82 3.17 -49.97
N PHE A 7 28.16 3.16 -49.84
CA PHE A 7 28.83 3.13 -48.54
C PHE A 7 28.86 4.49 -47.81
N GLY A 8 28.80 5.60 -48.54
CA GLY A 8 28.65 6.93 -47.93
C GLY A 8 27.26 7.18 -47.33
N PHE A 9 26.23 6.56 -47.91
CA PHE A 9 24.84 6.77 -47.49
C PHE A 9 24.49 6.03 -46.18
N ILE A 10 25.07 4.85 -45.96
CA ILE A 10 24.83 4.04 -44.74
C ILE A 10 25.54 4.64 -43.52
N GLY A 11 26.72 5.26 -43.71
CA GLY A 11 27.43 5.97 -42.65
C GLY A 11 26.67 7.21 -42.14
N ALA A 12 25.96 7.92 -43.02
CA ALA A 12 25.19 9.10 -42.64
C ALA A 12 23.93 8.76 -41.81
N PHE A 13 23.26 7.64 -42.10
CA PHE A 13 22.07 7.20 -41.35
C PHE A 13 22.41 6.71 -39.94
N THR A 14 23.58 6.07 -39.75
CA THR A 14 24.03 5.60 -38.43
C THR A 14 24.53 6.74 -37.55
N PHE A 15 25.07 7.81 -38.12
CA PHE A 15 25.46 9.00 -37.35
C PHE A 15 24.25 9.82 -36.89
N LEU A 16 23.22 9.95 -37.72
CA LEU A 16 21.98 10.66 -37.36
C LEU A 16 21.13 9.92 -36.32
N SER A 17 21.15 8.57 -36.29
CA SER A 17 20.43 7.80 -35.27
C SER A 17 21.10 7.82 -33.90
N VAL A 18 22.44 7.97 -33.84
CA VAL A 18 23.18 8.07 -32.57
C VAL A 18 23.10 9.48 -31.98
N PHE A 19 23.03 10.52 -32.81
CA PHE A 19 22.91 11.91 -32.31
C PHE A 19 21.49 12.36 -31.99
N SER A 20 20.45 11.67 -32.46
CA SER A 20 19.05 11.98 -32.11
C SER A 20 18.62 11.45 -30.72
N VAL A 21 19.50 10.75 -30.00
CA VAL A 21 19.26 10.32 -28.61
C VAL A 21 19.76 11.37 -27.59
N LYS A 22 20.47 12.42 -28.05
CA LYS A 22 20.77 13.57 -27.19
C LYS A 22 19.62 14.57 -27.24
N GLU A 23 19.04 14.78 -26.07
CA GLU A 23 18.21 15.95 -25.72
C GLU A 23 16.78 15.95 -26.24
N THR A 24 16.03 14.91 -25.89
CA THR A 24 14.71 15.20 -25.29
C THR A 24 14.88 15.15 -23.79
N ILE A 25 15.42 16.23 -23.23
CA ILE A 25 15.13 16.59 -21.85
C ILE A 25 13.62 16.81 -21.84
N LYS A 26 12.86 15.73 -21.61
CA LYS A 26 11.50 15.85 -21.10
C LYS A 26 11.68 16.66 -19.84
N VAL A 27 11.37 17.94 -19.93
CA VAL A 27 11.23 18.84 -18.79
C VAL A 27 10.07 18.27 -18.00
N GLY A 28 10.36 17.23 -17.22
CA GLY A 28 9.53 16.79 -16.13
C GLY A 28 9.37 17.97 -15.17
N PRO A 29 8.29 18.01 -14.40
CA PRO A 29 7.98 19.13 -13.53
C PRO A 29 9.22 19.51 -12.70
N THR A 30 9.60 20.78 -12.77
CA THR A 30 10.85 21.37 -12.22
C THR A 30 10.98 21.20 -10.70
N LYS A 31 9.94 20.68 -10.04
CA LYS A 31 9.98 20.20 -8.66
C LYS A 31 9.23 18.88 -8.59
N VAL A 32 9.91 17.81 -8.18
CA VAL A 32 9.27 16.55 -7.80
C VAL A 32 8.28 16.89 -6.66
N PRO A 33 6.99 16.52 -6.75
CA PRO A 33 6.02 16.71 -5.67
C PRO A 33 6.59 16.30 -4.31
N GLU A 34 6.33 17.09 -3.28
CA GLU A 34 6.88 16.87 -1.93
C GLU A 34 6.56 15.45 -1.41
N GLU A 35 5.36 14.95 -1.69
CA GLU A 35 4.92 13.59 -1.37
C GLU A 35 5.81 12.51 -1.99
N LEU A 36 6.23 12.68 -3.25
CA LEU A 36 7.13 11.74 -3.93
C LEU A 36 8.56 11.82 -3.38
N GLN A 37 8.99 12.99 -2.91
CA GLN A 37 10.28 13.13 -2.23
C GLN A 37 10.25 12.46 -0.85
N GLU A 38 9.14 12.61 -0.12
CA GLU A 38 8.97 11.95 1.17
C GLU A 38 8.93 10.43 1.02
N LEU A 39 8.19 9.91 0.04
CA LEU A 39 8.20 8.48 -0.28
C LEU A 39 9.61 7.98 -0.63
N ARG A 40 10.38 8.75 -1.40
CA ARG A 40 11.78 8.41 -1.68
C ARG A 40 12.63 8.38 -0.41
N ARG A 41 12.47 9.35 0.49
CA ARG A 41 13.18 9.38 1.78
C ARG A 41 12.81 8.15 2.63
N LYS A 42 11.53 7.85 2.74
CA LYS A 42 11.01 6.67 3.46
C LYS A 42 11.52 5.36 2.85
N ASN A 43 11.62 5.29 1.53
CA ASN A 43 12.16 4.12 0.83
C ASN A 43 13.65 3.87 1.12
N GLN A 44 14.40 4.92 1.50
CA GLN A 44 15.82 4.85 1.83
C GLN A 44 16.09 4.64 3.32
N ASP A 45 15.05 4.64 4.16
CA ASP A 45 15.19 4.44 5.60
C ASP A 45 15.72 3.01 5.90
N PRO A 46 16.88 2.85 6.55
CA PRO A 46 17.41 1.54 6.93
C PRO A 46 16.50 0.75 7.88
N ARG A 47 15.62 1.43 8.61
CA ARG A 47 14.67 0.82 9.56
C ARG A 47 13.38 0.37 8.89
N ARG A 48 13.21 0.63 7.59
CA ARG A 48 12.03 0.21 6.84
C ARG A 48 11.96 -1.32 6.82
N PRO A 49 10.94 -1.94 7.44
CA PRO A 49 10.75 -3.37 7.35
C PRO A 49 10.38 -3.72 5.91
N PRO A 50 10.99 -4.72 5.25
CA PRO A 50 10.61 -5.10 3.89
C PRO A 50 9.13 -5.49 3.81
N TRP A 51 8.41 -4.97 2.82
CA TRP A 51 6.97 -5.22 2.66
C TRP A 51 6.57 -6.70 2.70
N PRO A 52 7.28 -7.63 2.01
CA PRO A 52 6.91 -9.04 2.05
C PRO A 52 6.96 -9.63 3.46
N ILE A 53 7.91 -9.17 4.30
CA ILE A 53 8.06 -9.61 5.68
C ILE A 53 6.94 -9.03 6.55
N LEU A 54 6.57 -7.77 6.31
CA LEU A 54 5.46 -7.12 7.00
C LEU A 54 4.14 -7.85 6.71
N HIS A 55 3.85 -8.09 5.44
CA HIS A 55 2.68 -8.87 5.01
C HIS A 55 2.66 -10.28 5.60
N GLN A 56 3.79 -10.99 5.53
CA GLN A 56 3.90 -12.35 6.08
C GLN A 56 3.57 -12.41 7.59
N LYS A 57 4.02 -11.42 8.38
CA LYS A 57 3.71 -11.35 9.81
C LYS A 57 2.21 -11.19 10.05
N VAL A 58 1.54 -10.32 9.31
CA VAL A 58 0.09 -10.11 9.43
C VAL A 58 -0.68 -11.38 9.05
N VAL A 59 -0.27 -12.06 7.97
CA VAL A 59 -0.85 -13.37 7.59
C VAL A 59 -0.69 -14.40 8.71
N PHE A 60 0.48 -14.46 9.34
CA PHE A 60 0.71 -15.37 10.48
C PHE A 60 -0.11 -15.03 11.72
N MET A 61 -0.36 -13.74 11.98
CA MET A 61 -1.29 -13.30 13.03
C MET A 61 -2.71 -13.77 12.75
N ARG A 62 -3.21 -13.55 11.53
CA ARG A 62 -4.54 -14.03 11.08
C ARG A 62 -4.69 -15.54 11.24
N GLU A 63 -3.64 -16.30 10.95
CA GLU A 63 -3.62 -17.77 11.09
C GLU A 63 -3.43 -18.26 12.54
N GLY A 64 -3.27 -17.35 13.52
CA GLY A 64 -3.04 -17.70 14.93
C GLY A 64 -1.67 -18.31 15.20
N LYS A 65 -0.71 -18.16 14.29
CA LYS A 65 0.66 -18.68 14.43
C LYS A 65 1.58 -17.76 15.23
N VAL A 66 1.23 -16.49 15.31
CA VAL A 66 1.97 -15.43 16.03
C VAL A 66 0.96 -14.61 16.84
N PRO A 67 1.29 -14.16 18.07
CA PRO A 67 0.42 -13.31 18.85
C PRO A 67 0.20 -11.94 18.20
N HIS A 68 -0.87 -11.25 18.61
CA HIS A 68 -1.25 -9.93 18.08
C HIS A 68 -0.53 -8.76 18.78
N ASP A 69 0.48 -9.02 19.62
CA ASP A 69 1.21 -8.02 20.41
C ASP A 69 1.71 -6.83 19.57
N ASP A 70 2.19 -7.11 18.36
CA ASP A 70 2.77 -6.10 17.47
C ASP A 70 1.77 -5.51 16.45
N ILE A 71 0.47 -5.83 16.54
CA ILE A 71 -0.52 -5.46 15.51
C ILE A 71 -0.59 -3.95 15.28
N GLY A 72 -0.55 -3.16 16.36
CA GLY A 72 -0.52 -1.69 16.28
C GLY A 72 0.74 -1.17 15.61
N LEU A 73 1.91 -1.74 15.95
CA LEU A 73 3.18 -1.36 15.33
C LEU A 73 3.22 -1.68 13.83
N LEU A 74 2.72 -2.86 13.44
CA LEU A 74 2.65 -3.26 12.03
C LEU A 74 1.76 -2.31 11.23
N TRP A 75 0.66 -1.86 11.83
CA TRP A 75 -0.23 -0.89 11.21
C TRP A 75 0.43 0.48 11.04
N GLU A 76 1.12 0.99 12.07
CA GLU A 76 1.88 2.24 11.96
C GLU A 76 2.97 2.16 10.88
N GLN A 77 3.69 1.04 10.81
CA GLN A 77 4.69 0.81 9.77
C GLN A 77 4.06 0.75 8.37
N THR A 78 2.88 0.15 8.23
CA THR A 78 2.14 0.08 6.97
C THR A 78 1.71 1.46 6.51
N LYS A 79 1.03 2.24 7.37
CA LYS A 79 0.64 3.62 7.07
C LYS A 79 1.83 4.49 6.68
N TYR A 80 2.93 4.35 7.42
CA TYR A 80 4.09 5.21 7.23
C TYR A 80 4.88 4.88 5.96
N TYR A 81 5.25 3.61 5.75
CA TYR A 81 6.15 3.17 4.66
C TYR A 81 5.43 2.66 3.41
N TYR A 82 4.16 2.26 3.53
CA TYR A 82 3.38 1.57 2.49
C TYR A 82 1.99 2.18 2.31
N PRO A 83 1.86 3.50 2.11
CA PRO A 83 0.55 4.16 2.08
C PRO A 83 -0.34 3.74 0.90
N HIS A 84 0.24 3.15 -0.15
CA HIS A 84 -0.48 2.68 -1.35
C HIS A 84 -0.86 1.21 -1.27
N ASP A 85 -0.43 0.48 -0.24
CA ASP A 85 -0.72 -0.94 -0.11
C ASP A 85 -2.19 -1.15 0.27
N TRP A 86 -2.84 -2.11 -0.40
CA TRP A 86 -4.19 -2.56 -0.05
C TRP A 86 -4.17 -3.94 0.59
N LEU A 87 -3.11 -4.73 0.41
CA LEU A 87 -3.11 -6.14 0.81
C LEU A 87 -2.95 -6.31 2.32
N ILE A 88 -2.03 -5.58 2.98
CA ILE A 88 -1.93 -5.61 4.45
C ILE A 88 -3.22 -5.12 5.13
N PRO A 89 -3.81 -3.97 4.73
CA PRO A 89 -5.11 -3.56 5.27
C PRO A 89 -6.23 -4.59 5.05
N MET A 90 -6.23 -5.30 3.91
CA MET A 90 -7.17 -6.41 3.67
C MET A 90 -6.96 -7.55 4.67
N GLU A 91 -5.72 -7.91 4.98
CA GLU A 91 -5.42 -8.95 5.96
C GLU A 91 -5.84 -8.53 7.38
N LEU A 92 -5.56 -7.29 7.77
CA LEU A 92 -6.02 -6.71 9.03
C LEU A 92 -7.56 -6.66 9.11
N SER A 93 -8.24 -6.44 7.97
CA SER A 93 -9.71 -6.45 7.93
C SER A 93 -10.29 -7.80 8.34
N GLN A 94 -9.62 -8.90 7.96
CA GLN A 94 -10.05 -10.25 8.35
C GLN A 94 -9.82 -10.50 9.83
N ILE A 95 -8.69 -10.02 10.38
CA ILE A 95 -8.44 -10.10 11.83
C ILE A 95 -9.54 -9.36 12.59
N ILE A 96 -9.87 -8.13 12.20
CA ILE A 96 -10.97 -7.35 12.79
C ILE A 96 -12.29 -8.09 12.67
N LYS A 97 -12.64 -8.60 11.48
CA LYS A 97 -13.91 -9.30 11.24
C LYS A 97 -14.11 -10.55 12.09
N PHE A 98 -13.04 -11.27 12.39
CA PHE A 98 -13.10 -12.56 13.08
C PHE A 98 -12.59 -12.52 14.53
N THR A 99 -12.33 -11.34 15.08
CA THR A 99 -12.00 -11.14 16.49
C THR A 99 -13.02 -10.25 17.18
N THR A 100 -13.12 -10.32 18.50
CA THR A 100 -13.98 -9.43 19.27
C THR A 100 -13.25 -8.13 19.61
N GLY A 101 -13.98 -7.02 19.72
CA GLY A 101 -13.40 -5.76 20.20
C GLY A 101 -12.71 -5.90 21.55
N SER A 102 -13.27 -6.72 22.46
CA SER A 102 -12.67 -7.04 23.76
C SER A 102 -11.33 -7.79 23.66
N TYR A 103 -11.17 -8.66 22.66
CA TYR A 103 -9.90 -9.34 22.40
C TYR A 103 -8.86 -8.35 21.86
N LEU A 104 -9.24 -7.53 20.88
CA LEU A 104 -8.35 -6.55 20.28
C LEU A 104 -7.90 -5.47 21.27
N GLN A 105 -8.72 -5.14 22.26
CA GLN A 105 -8.38 -4.17 23.29
C GLN A 105 -7.12 -4.55 24.10
N ALA A 106 -6.76 -5.84 24.15
CA ALA A 106 -5.52 -6.28 24.78
C ALA A 106 -4.25 -5.87 24.00
N TYR A 107 -4.38 -5.58 22.71
CA TYR A 107 -3.26 -5.35 21.79
C TYR A 107 -3.29 -3.96 21.15
N VAL A 108 -4.47 -3.35 21.07
CA VAL A 108 -4.70 -2.03 20.47
C VAL A 108 -5.45 -1.15 21.47
N PRO A 109 -4.98 0.08 21.74
CA PRO A 109 -5.61 0.97 22.71
C PRO A 109 -7.08 1.29 22.41
N ASP A 110 -7.40 1.51 21.13
CA ASP A 110 -8.74 1.80 20.65
C ASP A 110 -9.05 0.95 19.39
N PRO A 111 -9.73 -0.19 19.56
CA PRO A 111 -10.12 -1.06 18.46
C PRO A 111 -11.03 -0.40 17.42
N GLU A 112 -11.87 0.56 17.84
CA GLU A 112 -12.81 1.26 16.97
C GLU A 112 -12.09 2.28 16.10
N GLN A 113 -11.18 3.07 16.69
CA GLN A 113 -10.28 3.94 15.93
C GLN A 113 -9.43 3.12 14.94
N PHE A 114 -8.87 1.99 15.38
CA PHE A 114 -8.08 1.11 14.53
C PHE A 114 -8.85 0.59 13.33
N ARG A 115 -10.10 0.16 13.54
CA ARG A 115 -11.04 -0.21 12.47
C ARG A 115 -11.25 0.94 11.49
N GLN A 116 -11.52 2.15 12.00
CA GLN A 116 -11.76 3.32 11.17
C GLN A 116 -10.55 3.72 10.33
N GLU A 117 -9.34 3.65 10.89
CA GLU A 117 -8.12 3.98 10.15
C GLU A 117 -7.88 3.02 8.96
N ILE A 118 -8.19 1.73 9.13
CA ILE A 118 -8.09 0.74 8.05
C ILE A 118 -9.14 1.00 6.96
N ILE A 119 -10.37 1.35 7.34
CA ILE A 119 -11.42 1.78 6.40
C ILE A 119 -10.94 2.98 5.58
N ASP A 120 -10.47 4.03 6.26
CA ASP A 120 -10.03 5.28 5.63
C ASP A 120 -8.87 5.02 4.66
N HIS A 121 -7.93 4.15 5.02
CA HIS A 121 -6.81 3.78 4.17
C HIS A 121 -7.27 3.04 2.91
N LEU A 122 -8.09 2.00 3.07
CA LEU A 122 -8.63 1.22 1.94
C LEU A 122 -9.42 2.11 0.98
N GLU A 123 -10.21 3.04 1.52
CA GLU A 123 -10.95 4.02 0.73
C GLU A 123 -10.04 5.00 -0.04
N LYS A 124 -8.97 5.50 0.59
CA LYS A 124 -7.96 6.35 -0.08
C LYS A 124 -7.28 5.62 -1.24
N VAL A 125 -6.93 4.35 -1.03
CA VAL A 125 -6.33 3.50 -2.07
C VAL A 125 -7.33 3.24 -3.20
N HIS A 126 -8.60 2.95 -2.88
CA HIS A 126 -9.66 2.79 -3.88
C HIS A 126 -9.86 4.05 -4.74
N ARG A 127 -9.90 5.23 -4.13
CA ARG A 127 -10.05 6.52 -4.82
C ARG A 127 -8.79 6.99 -5.56
N SER A 128 -7.70 6.22 -5.50
CA SER A 128 -6.40 6.59 -6.07
C SER A 128 -5.87 7.92 -5.54
N GLU A 129 -6.23 8.26 -4.30
CA GLU A 129 -5.73 9.46 -3.59
C GLU A 129 -4.28 9.27 -3.15
N VAL A 130 -3.77 8.04 -3.16
CA VAL A 130 -2.37 7.72 -2.88
C VAL A 130 -1.66 7.33 -4.18
N PRO A 131 -0.64 8.08 -4.62
CA PRO A 131 0.09 7.76 -5.84
C PRO A 131 0.92 6.49 -5.64
N ASP A 132 0.66 5.48 -6.47
CA ASP A 132 1.48 4.26 -6.52
C ASP A 132 2.82 4.56 -7.22
N PRO A 133 3.98 4.38 -6.54
CA PRO A 133 5.29 4.55 -7.16
C PRO A 133 5.56 3.63 -8.35
N SER A 134 4.81 2.53 -8.50
CA SER A 134 4.90 1.62 -9.65
C SER A 134 4.20 2.17 -10.91
N GLY A 135 3.27 3.12 -10.74
CA GLY A 135 2.43 3.66 -11.82
C GLY A 135 1.44 2.64 -12.38
N ILE A 136 1.31 1.45 -11.79
CA ILE A 136 0.37 0.41 -12.21
C ILE A 136 -1.03 0.80 -11.74
N LYS A 137 -1.98 0.88 -12.66
CA LYS A 137 -3.38 1.06 -12.28
C LYS A 137 -3.92 -0.19 -11.61
N MET A 138 -4.60 -0.01 -10.49
CA MET A 138 -5.27 -1.09 -9.79
C MET A 138 -6.37 -1.70 -10.68
N ASN A 139 -6.38 -3.04 -10.77
CA ASN A 139 -7.39 -3.77 -11.53
C ASN A 139 -8.78 -3.60 -10.89
N ARG A 140 -9.83 -3.67 -11.71
CA ARG A 140 -11.24 -3.65 -11.28
C ARG A 140 -11.54 -4.70 -10.21
N ASP A 141 -11.04 -5.93 -10.38
CA ASP A 141 -11.29 -7.01 -9.41
C ASP A 141 -10.75 -6.64 -8.02
N VAL A 142 -9.59 -5.99 -7.97
CA VAL A 142 -8.98 -5.51 -6.72
C VAL A 142 -9.81 -4.37 -6.13
N GLN A 143 -10.29 -3.44 -6.96
CA GLN A 143 -11.18 -2.38 -6.51
C GLN A 143 -12.48 -2.92 -5.88
N GLU A 144 -13.07 -3.95 -6.49
CA GLU A 144 -14.27 -4.61 -5.96
C GLU A 144 -13.98 -5.31 -4.63
N LEU A 145 -12.86 -6.04 -4.53
CA LEU A 145 -12.43 -6.69 -3.28
C LEU A 145 -12.21 -5.69 -2.14
N ILE A 146 -11.57 -4.55 -2.43
CA ILE A 146 -11.38 -3.48 -1.45
C ILE A 146 -12.73 -2.96 -0.93
N MET A 147 -13.69 -2.72 -1.83
CA MET A 147 -14.99 -2.21 -1.44
C MET A 147 -15.82 -3.23 -0.66
N MET A 148 -15.69 -4.52 -0.96
CA MET A 148 -16.27 -5.58 -0.14
C MET A 148 -15.70 -5.56 1.29
N ALA A 149 -14.39 -5.43 1.44
CA ALA A 149 -13.78 -5.34 2.76
C ALA A 149 -14.17 -4.07 3.52
N VAL A 150 -14.25 -2.93 2.84
CA VAL A 150 -14.75 -1.67 3.45
C VAL A 150 -16.19 -1.84 3.94
N HIS A 151 -17.05 -2.46 3.14
CA HIS A 151 -18.43 -2.74 3.53
C HIS A 151 -18.49 -3.67 4.75
N ASP A 152 -17.74 -4.78 4.72
CA ASP A 152 -17.65 -5.72 5.83
C ASP A 152 -17.18 -5.02 7.11
N LEU A 153 -16.10 -4.25 7.04
CA LEU A 153 -15.58 -3.49 8.18
C LEU A 153 -16.60 -2.52 8.74
N LYS A 154 -17.33 -1.78 7.90
CA LYS A 154 -18.37 -0.83 8.33
C LYS A 154 -19.49 -1.50 9.13
N SER A 155 -19.79 -2.76 8.83
CA SER A 155 -20.80 -3.55 9.54
C SER A 155 -20.35 -4.16 10.86
N VAL A 156 -19.04 -4.20 11.12
CA VAL A 156 -18.48 -4.70 12.39
C VAL A 156 -18.54 -3.59 13.43
N ASP A 157 -19.13 -3.89 14.59
CA ASP A 157 -19.10 -3.02 15.77
C ASP A 157 -17.92 -3.44 16.67
N MET A 158 -16.95 -2.53 16.86
CA MET A 158 -15.82 -2.74 17.77
C MET A 158 -15.99 -2.00 19.11
N SER A 159 -17.16 -1.43 19.36
CA SER A 159 -17.46 -0.83 20.65
C SER A 159 -17.40 -1.91 21.75
N VAL A 160 -16.57 -1.66 22.76
CA VAL A 160 -16.49 -2.52 23.92
C VAL A 160 -17.63 -2.13 24.86
N GLY A 161 -18.83 -2.63 24.57
CA GLY A 161 -19.95 -2.54 25.49
C GLY A 161 -19.63 -3.27 26.80
N MET A 162 -19.93 -2.65 27.95
CA MET A 162 -19.89 -3.34 29.24
C MET A 162 -20.64 -4.66 29.10
N THR A 163 -19.95 -5.76 29.40
CA THR A 163 -20.54 -7.09 29.44
C THR A 163 -21.77 -7.02 30.34
N LEU A 164 -22.96 -7.20 29.77
CA LEU A 164 -24.17 -7.41 30.55
C LEU A 164 -23.95 -8.72 31.32
N VAL A 165 -23.50 -8.60 32.57
CA VAL A 165 -23.55 -9.71 33.53
C VAL A 165 -25.02 -10.10 33.63
N PRO A 166 -25.41 -11.34 33.31
CA PRO A 166 -26.76 -11.78 33.54
C PRO A 166 -26.98 -11.84 35.05
N THR A 167 -27.62 -10.82 35.62
CA THR A 167 -28.25 -10.94 36.94
C THR A 167 -29.40 -11.92 36.80
N HIS A 168 -29.15 -13.17 37.15
CA HIS A 168 -30.20 -14.08 37.54
C HIS A 168 -30.77 -13.57 38.87
N THR A 169 -31.99 -13.04 38.84
CA THR A 169 -32.90 -12.94 39.99
C THR A 169 -34.08 -13.85 39.75
#